data_AF-A0A6H1JL51-F1
#
_entry.id   AF-A0A6H1JL51-F1
#
_cell.length_a   1.000
_cell.length_b   1.000
_cell.length_c   1.000
_cell.angle_alpha   90.00
_cell.angle_beta   90.00
_cell.angle_gamma   90.00
#
_symmetry.space_group_name_H-M   'P 1'
#
loop_
_entity.id
_entity.type
_entity.pdbx_description
1 polymer ?
#
loop_
_entity_poly.entity_id
_entity_poly.type
_entity_poly.pdbx_seq_one_letter_code
_entity_poly.pdbx_strand_id
1 'polypeptide(L)'
;MTEYDQQGGAAGLPSTPPEYRPRLGPEPLPTNEAEALEIGQKYFPEVGSPGGPSSLYVHEFDIGYLIHAGWPAAEDPTGLPSSPGGSNIVISKIDGLVASVPNFPEEAAVEIYRRVYRPNSS
;
A
#
# COMPACT_ATOMS: atom_id res chain seq x y z
N MET A 1 22.28 36.19 20.27
CA MET A 1 21.41 35.59 19.25
C MET A 1 22.13 34.37 18.70
N THR A 2 21.54 33.21 18.99
CA THR A 2 21.69 31.87 18.39
C THR A 2 22.96 31.03 18.63
N GLU A 3 22.64 29.82 19.10
CA GLU A 3 23.43 28.73 19.67
C GLU A 3 24.06 27.76 18.65
N TYR A 4 24.93 26.92 19.20
CA TYR A 4 25.76 25.86 18.64
C TYR A 4 25.00 24.65 18.04
N ASP A 5 25.75 23.95 17.19
CA ASP A 5 25.85 22.49 17.02
C ASP A 5 25.25 21.85 15.76
N GLN A 6 26.14 21.41 14.85
CA GLN A 6 25.92 20.26 13.98
C GLN A 6 27.23 19.44 13.88
N GLN A 7 27.50 18.61 14.89
CA GLN A 7 28.22 17.32 14.74
C GLN A 7 27.46 16.45 13.70
N GLY A 8 28.01 15.61 12.83
CA GLY A 8 29.31 14.98 12.69
C GLY A 8 29.10 13.51 12.23
N GLY A 9 29.56 13.17 11.01
CA GLY A 9 29.99 11.81 10.62
C GLY A 9 28.96 10.77 10.12
N ALA A 10 29.12 10.30 8.87
CA ALA A 10 29.54 8.93 8.52
C ALA A 10 29.10 8.49 7.10
N ALA A 11 30.13 8.14 6.30
CA ALA A 11 30.21 7.03 5.34
C ALA A 11 29.10 6.78 4.30
N GLY A 12 29.52 6.74 3.02
CA GLY A 12 28.71 6.35 1.89
C GLY A 12 28.16 4.91 1.94
N LEU A 13 26.93 4.78 1.49
CA LEU A 13 26.33 3.57 0.94
C LEU A 13 25.59 3.98 -0.33
N PRO A 14 25.61 3.19 -1.43
CA PRO A 14 24.75 3.46 -2.57
C PRO A 14 23.29 3.38 -2.11
N SER A 15 22.44 4.25 -2.68
CA SER A 15 21.00 4.31 -2.44
C SER A 15 20.42 2.91 -2.31
N THR A 16 20.05 2.53 -1.08
CA THR A 16 19.24 1.34 -0.86
C THR A 16 18.05 1.40 -1.82
N PRO A 17 17.64 0.28 -2.45
CA PRO A 17 16.37 0.24 -3.18
C PRO A 17 15.30 0.83 -2.26
N PRO A 18 14.29 1.56 -2.76
CA PRO A 18 13.28 2.16 -1.90
C PRO A 18 12.77 1.05 -0.99
N GLU A 19 13.15 1.10 0.28
CA GLU A 19 12.58 0.20 1.25
C GLU A 19 11.08 0.47 1.13
N TYR A 20 10.30 -0.58 0.85
CA TYR A 20 8.87 -0.55 1.07
C TYR A 20 8.70 -0.36 2.58
N ARG A 21 8.91 0.88 3.04
CA ARG A 21 8.56 1.37 4.36
C ARG A 21 7.16 1.90 4.18
N PRO A 22 6.14 1.08 4.47
CA PRO A 22 4.81 1.60 4.59
C PRO A 22 4.86 2.85 5.50
N ARG A 23 4.30 3.96 5.03
CA ARG A 23 4.15 5.17 5.85
C ARG A 23 2.95 4.91 6.74
N LEU A 24 3.22 4.74 8.04
CA LEU A 24 2.27 4.21 9.02
C LEU A 24 2.01 5.28 10.08
N GLY A 25 0.79 5.82 10.09
CA GLY A 25 0.15 6.29 11.32
C GLY A 25 -0.78 5.20 11.84
N PRO A 26 -1.13 5.18 13.14
CA PRO A 26 -2.13 4.24 13.65
C PRO A 26 -3.49 4.61 13.05
N GLU A 27 -3.85 3.99 11.94
CA GLU A 27 -5.24 3.97 11.50
C GLU A 27 -6.04 3.04 12.42
N PRO A 28 -7.34 3.31 12.64
CA PRO A 28 -8.18 2.41 13.41
C PRO A 28 -8.07 1.00 12.83
N LEU A 29 -7.88 0.00 13.69
CA LEU A 29 -7.87 -1.40 13.29
C LEU A 29 -9.21 -1.71 12.62
N PRO A 30 -9.22 -2.08 11.32
CA PRO A 30 -10.47 -2.38 10.64
C PRO A 30 -11.12 -3.59 11.28
N THR A 31 -12.34 -3.41 11.78
CA THR A 31 -13.10 -4.50 12.41
C THR A 31 -13.89 -5.31 11.38
N ASN A 32 -14.04 -4.78 10.16
CA ASN A 32 -14.77 -5.38 9.05
C ASN A 32 -14.26 -4.85 7.70
N GLU A 33 -14.75 -5.47 6.62
CA GLU A 33 -14.42 -5.12 5.24
C GLU A 33 -14.76 -3.67 4.86
N ALA A 34 -15.87 -3.12 5.37
CA ALA A 34 -16.28 -1.75 5.06
C ALA A 34 -15.28 -0.74 5.65
N GLU A 35 -14.88 -0.91 6.92
CA GLU A 35 -13.88 -0.05 7.54
C GLU A 35 -12.51 -0.17 6.85
N ALA A 36 -12.12 -1.39 6.45
CA ALA A 36 -10.90 -1.61 5.69
C ALA A 36 -10.96 -0.88 4.34
N LEU A 37 -12.10 -0.87 3.67
CA LEU A 37 -12.30 -0.16 2.41
C LEU A 37 -12.26 1.37 2.61
N GLU A 38 -12.84 1.90 3.68
CA GLU A 38 -12.77 3.32 4.05
C GLU A 38 -11.34 3.79 4.31
N ILE A 39 -10.54 2.96 4.99
CA ILE A 39 -9.12 3.19 5.18
C ILE A 39 -8.38 3.13 3.85
N GLY A 40 -8.61 2.07 3.07
CA GLY A 40 -7.98 1.84 1.77
C GLY A 40 -8.22 2.96 0.77
N GLN A 41 -9.42 3.54 0.76
CA GLN A 41 -9.80 4.67 -0.11
C GLN A 41 -8.83 5.86 -0.01
N LYS A 42 -8.20 6.09 1.16
CA LYS A 42 -7.23 7.19 1.33
C LYS A 42 -5.93 6.99 0.55
N TYR A 43 -5.65 5.76 0.12
CA TYR A 43 -4.43 5.38 -0.61
C TYR A 43 -4.65 5.27 -2.13
N PHE A 44 -5.91 5.31 -2.58
CA PHE A 44 -6.26 5.28 -3.98
C PHE A 44 -6.77 6.64 -4.45
N PRO A 45 -6.70 6.93 -5.77
CA PRO A 45 -7.44 8.05 -6.33
C PRO A 45 -8.94 7.87 -6.09
N GLU A 46 -9.68 8.98 -6.08
CA GLU A 46 -11.13 8.95 -5.95
C GLU A 46 -11.78 8.11 -7.07
N VAL A 47 -12.71 7.23 -6.68
CA VAL A 47 -13.42 6.36 -7.62
C VAL A 47 -14.24 7.21 -8.60
N GLY A 48 -14.07 6.96 -9.89
CA GLY A 48 -14.75 7.73 -10.95
C GLY A 48 -14.07 9.05 -11.32
N SER A 49 -12.95 9.42 -10.67
CA SER A 49 -12.12 10.52 -11.15
C SER A 49 -11.42 10.17 -12.48
N PRO A 50 -11.08 11.17 -13.32
CA PRO A 50 -10.31 10.95 -14.55
C PRO A 50 -8.97 10.26 -14.26
N GLY A 51 -8.76 9.07 -14.82
CA GLY A 51 -7.56 8.28 -14.57
C GLY A 51 -7.52 7.59 -13.19
N GLY A 52 -8.64 7.60 -12.45
CA GLY A 52 -8.85 6.88 -11.20
C GLY A 52 -9.47 5.48 -11.40
N PRO A 53 -9.61 4.72 -10.32
CA PRO A 53 -10.29 3.42 -10.37
C PRO A 53 -11.78 3.59 -10.66
N SER A 54 -12.36 2.62 -11.38
CA SER A 54 -13.80 2.51 -11.56
C SER A 54 -14.51 1.96 -10.33
N SER A 55 -13.81 1.14 -9.54
CA SER A 55 -14.31 0.59 -8.29
C SER A 55 -13.14 0.18 -7.40
N LEU A 56 -13.35 0.18 -6.09
CA LEU A 56 -12.43 -0.41 -5.13
C LEU A 56 -13.09 -1.64 -4.53
N TYR A 57 -12.29 -2.69 -4.35
CA TYR A 57 -12.71 -3.96 -3.81
C TYR A 57 -11.86 -4.28 -2.58
N VAL A 58 -12.50 -4.92 -1.62
CA VAL A 58 -11.86 -5.44 -0.41
C VAL A 58 -12.00 -6.95 -0.40
N HIS A 59 -10.92 -7.63 -0.05
CA HIS A 59 -10.86 -9.05 0.17
C HIS A 59 -10.32 -9.30 1.57
N GLU A 60 -11.17 -9.78 2.47
CA GLU A 60 -10.75 -10.20 3.80
C GLU A 60 -9.98 -11.53 3.75
N PHE A 61 -8.85 -11.59 4.46
CA PHE A 61 -8.10 -12.83 4.67
C PHE A 61 -7.60 -12.94 6.12
N ASP A 62 -6.85 -14.00 6.43
CA ASP A 62 -6.54 -14.41 7.82
C ASP A 62 -5.89 -13.30 8.66
N ILE A 63 -4.91 -12.59 8.11
CA ILE A 63 -4.08 -11.61 8.83
C ILE A 63 -4.33 -10.16 8.39
N GLY A 64 -5.27 -9.92 7.48
CA GLY A 64 -5.50 -8.58 6.94
C GLY A 64 -6.68 -8.48 5.98
N TYR A 65 -6.76 -7.32 5.34
CA TYR A 65 -7.69 -7.00 4.27
C TYR A 65 -6.90 -6.51 3.07
N LEU A 66 -7.07 -7.13 1.92
CA LEU A 66 -6.48 -6.70 0.66
C LEU A 66 -7.45 -5.76 -0.06
N ILE A 67 -7.01 -4.55 -0.35
CA ILE A 67 -7.73 -3.54 -1.09
C ILE A 67 -7.12 -3.46 -2.49
N HIS A 68 -7.93 -3.67 -3.52
CA HIS A 68 -7.49 -3.57 -4.89
C HIS A 68 -8.42 -2.70 -5.73
N ALA A 69 -7.83 -2.02 -6.70
CA ALA A 69 -8.53 -1.14 -7.61
C ALA A 69 -8.95 -1.89 -8.89
N GLY A 70 -10.24 -1.82 -9.20
CA GLY A 70 -10.75 -2.12 -10.54
C GLY A 70 -10.54 -0.92 -11.43
N TRP A 71 -9.56 -1.02 -12.34
CA TRP A 71 -9.30 0.04 -13.32
C TRP A 71 -10.19 -0.16 -14.54
N PRO A 72 -10.69 0.94 -15.15
CA PRO A 72 -11.39 0.81 -16.42
C PRO A 72 -10.46 0.18 -17.46
N ALA A 73 -11.03 -0.56 -18.41
CA ALA A 73 -10.27 -1.02 -19.57
C ALA A 73 -9.61 0.20 -20.23
N ALA A 74 -8.33 0.07 -20.58
CA ALA A 74 -7.65 1.13 -21.30
C ALA A 74 -8.44 1.46 -22.58
N GLU A 75 -8.73 2.73 -22.80
CA GLU A 75 -9.44 3.21 -23.99
C GLU A 75 -8.70 2.83 -25.27
N ASP A 76 -7.36 2.73 -25.18
CA ASP A 76 -6.51 2.20 -26.23
C ASP A 76 -5.72 0.97 -25.73
N PRO A 77 -5.98 -0.24 -26.26
CA PRO A 77 -5.28 -1.46 -25.85
C PRO A 77 -3.83 -1.55 -26.35
N THR A 78 -3.41 -0.64 -27.24
CA THR A 78 -2.04 -0.55 -27.76
C THR A 78 -1.21 0.53 -27.07
N GLY A 79 -1.87 1.39 -26.31
CA GLY A 79 -1.29 2.45 -25.52
C GLY A 79 -0.55 1.86 -24.34
N LEU A 80 0.69 2.29 -24.14
CA LEU A 80 1.39 2.01 -22.89
C LEU A 80 0.55 2.59 -21.74
N PRO A 81 0.35 1.84 -20.65
CA PRO A 81 -0.38 2.38 -19.51
C PRO A 81 0.34 3.62 -18.99
N SER A 82 -0.39 4.73 -18.83
CA SER A 82 0.17 6.03 -18.42
C SER A 82 0.84 5.99 -17.05
N SER A 83 0.55 4.97 -16.24
CA SER A 83 1.21 4.68 -14.97
C SER A 83 1.52 3.19 -14.88
N PRO A 84 2.65 2.79 -14.26
CA PRO A 84 2.90 1.40 -13.93
C PRO A 84 1.69 0.91 -13.12
N GLY A 85 0.99 -0.11 -13.64
CA GLY A 85 -0.26 -0.62 -13.07
C GLY A 85 -0.13 -0.69 -11.55
N GLY A 86 -1.07 -0.04 -10.86
CA GLY A 86 -0.93 0.48 -9.50
C GLY A 86 -0.48 -0.52 -8.43
N SER A 87 -0.56 -0.12 -7.17
CA SER A 87 -0.31 -1.05 -6.05
C SER A 87 -1.64 -1.44 -5.42
N ASN A 88 -1.77 -2.71 -5.06
CA ASN A 88 -2.79 -3.11 -4.11
C ASN A 88 -2.30 -2.74 -2.71
N ILE A 89 -3.22 -2.59 -1.78
CA ILE A 89 -2.92 -2.20 -0.40
C ILE A 89 -3.41 -3.31 0.52
N VAL A 90 -2.63 -3.69 1.51
CA VAL A 90 -3.02 -4.63 2.56
C VAL A 90 -3.08 -3.89 3.88
N ILE A 91 -4.20 -4.00 4.59
CA ILE A 91 -4.35 -3.47 5.94
C ILE A 91 -4.31 -4.66 6.90
N SER A 92 -3.31 -4.68 7.78
CA SER A 92 -3.14 -5.73 8.79
C SER A 92 -4.24 -5.68 9.85
N LYS A 93 -4.79 -6.84 10.17
CA LYS A 93 -5.73 -7.02 11.30
C LYS A 93 -5.02 -7.08 12.66
N ILE A 94 -3.69 -7.25 12.66
CA ILE A 94 -2.90 -7.48 13.88
C ILE A 94 -2.51 -6.15 14.51
N ASP A 95 -2.07 -5.20 13.68
CA ASP A 95 -1.43 -3.96 14.09
C ASP A 95 -1.98 -2.73 13.36
N GLY A 96 -2.93 -2.91 12.44
CA GLY A 96 -3.50 -1.82 11.63
C GLY A 96 -2.54 -1.28 10.58
N LEU A 97 -1.38 -1.93 10.37
CA LEU A 97 -0.38 -1.43 9.43
C LEU A 97 -0.84 -1.63 7.98
N VAL A 98 -0.66 -0.58 7.19
CA VAL A 98 -1.00 -0.52 5.77
C VAL A 98 0.23 -0.77 4.91
N ALA A 99 0.27 -1.86 4.14
CA ALA A 99 1.38 -2.20 3.25
C ALA A 99 0.95 -2.16 1.78
N SER A 100 1.75 -1.55 0.91
CA SER A 100 1.57 -1.71 -0.53
C SER A 100 2.09 -3.08 -0.98
N VAL A 101 1.38 -3.73 -1.91
CA VAL A 101 1.78 -4.97 -2.57
C VAL A 101 1.56 -4.83 -4.08
N PRO A 102 2.28 -5.62 -4.92
CA PRO A 102 2.11 -5.53 -6.36
C PRO A 102 0.66 -5.86 -6.78
N ASN A 103 0.21 -5.29 -7.91
CA ASN A 103 -1.10 -5.55 -8.48
C ASN A 103 -1.19 -6.94 -9.14
N PHE A 104 -1.16 -7.98 -8.30
CA PHE A 104 -1.44 -9.37 -8.65
C PHE A 104 -2.90 -9.72 -8.28
N PRO A 105 -3.44 -10.83 -8.82
CA PRO A 105 -4.70 -11.38 -8.33
C PRO A 105 -4.67 -11.61 -6.81
N GLU A 106 -5.85 -11.58 -6.20
CA GLU A 106 -6.04 -11.57 -4.74
C GLU A 106 -5.19 -12.60 -4.01
N GLU A 107 -5.25 -13.87 -4.42
CA GLU A 107 -4.52 -14.97 -3.77
C GLU A 107 -3.00 -14.78 -3.81
N ALA A 108 -2.47 -14.33 -4.94
CA ALA A 108 -1.04 -14.11 -5.11
C ALA A 108 -0.56 -12.88 -4.31
N ALA A 109 -1.36 -11.81 -4.28
CA ALA A 109 -1.06 -10.63 -3.47
C ALA A 109 -1.04 -10.96 -1.97
N VAL A 110 -2.01 -11.76 -1.50
CA VAL A 110 -2.05 -12.26 -0.12
C VAL A 110 -0.84 -13.14 0.19
N GLU A 111 -0.45 -14.04 -0.72
CA GLU A 111 0.73 -14.89 -0.51
C GLU A 111 2.03 -14.07 -0.41
N ILE A 112 2.20 -13.06 -1.26
CA ILE A 112 3.34 -12.14 -1.20
C ILE A 112 3.35 -11.41 0.14
N TYR A 113 2.20 -10.89 0.56
CA TYR A 113 2.07 -10.23 1.85
C TYR A 113 2.48 -11.17 3.00
N ARG A 114 1.98 -12.42 3.02
CA ARG A 114 2.37 -13.42 4.04
C ARG A 114 3.87 -13.72 4.07
N ARG A 115 4.54 -13.73 2.92
CA ARG A 115 5.99 -13.97 2.84
C ARG A 115 6.81 -12.77 3.37
N VAL A 116 6.34 -11.56 3.11
CA VAL A 116 7.04 -10.32 3.46
C VAL A 116 6.70 -9.86 4.88
N TYR A 117 5.45 -10.05 5.31
CA TYR A 117 4.98 -9.71 6.64
C TYR A 117 5.60 -10.66 7.66
N ARG A 118 6.61 -10.15 8.34
CA ARG A 118 7.18 -10.75 9.54
C ARG A 118 6.63 -9.96 10.72
N PRO A 119 5.68 -10.51 11.50
CA PRO A 119 5.29 -9.86 12.75
C PRO A 119 6.57 -9.69 13.56
N ASN A 120 6.79 -8.49 14.10
CA ASN A 120 7.97 -8.19 14.89
C ASN A 120 7.93 -9.08 16.14
N SER A 121 8.53 -10.26 16.04
CA SER A 121 8.70 -11.19 17.15
C SER A 121 9.78 -10.59 18.03
N SER A 122 9.38 -9.73 18.96
CA SER A 122 10.26 -9.20 20.01
C SER A 122 9.53 -9.13 21.34
#